data_AF-A0A3B9YJT6-F1
#
_entry.id   AF-A0A3B9YJT6-F1
#
_cell.length_a   1.000
_cell.length_b   1.000
_cell.length_c   1.000
_cell.angle_alpha   90.00
_cell.angle_beta   90.00
_cell.angle_gamma   90.00
#
_symmetry.space_group_name_H-M   'P 1'
#
loop_
_entity.id
_entity.type
_entity.pdbx_description
1 polymer ?
#
loop_
_entity_poly.entity_id
_entity_poly.type
_entity_poly.pdbx_seq_one_letter_code
_entity_poly.pdbx_strand_id
1 'polypeptide(L)'
;MAESQEFKPLAMVGTLSTSDTSELRFYVDEYRGYPYASIRTFVSRENYSGPTKAGITMNPEVLTKVIETLEQLPPEPQASEDQELARIPRKTGLELVVRITLYRDSTGVDMREWVDDGTYKGWSKRGVRIPYGDLKKSLEYLAEMLALLREKSKSARAGTAPQAKPAASPEKKPRGRKASGEAPSEKAG
;
A
#
# COMPACT_ATOMS: atom_id res chain seq x y z
N MET A 1 27.70 -7.52 -1.48
CA MET A 1 27.11 -6.69 -0.42
C MET A 1 25.66 -6.45 -0.82
N ALA A 2 24.69 -7.08 -0.15
CA ALA A 2 23.28 -6.79 -0.42
C ALA A 2 22.98 -5.47 0.27
N GLU A 3 22.84 -4.38 -0.50
CA GLU A 3 22.31 -3.12 0.03
C GLU A 3 20.95 -3.43 0.66
N SER A 4 20.80 -3.06 1.93
CA SER A 4 19.54 -3.12 2.65
C SER A 4 18.49 -2.42 1.80
N GLN A 5 17.49 -3.18 1.35
CA GLN A 5 16.44 -2.68 0.47
C GLN A 5 15.46 -1.86 1.32
N GLU A 6 15.83 -0.63 1.60
CA GLU A 6 15.07 0.30 2.43
C GLU A 6 14.40 1.37 1.57
N PHE A 7 13.26 1.87 2.05
CA PHE A 7 12.60 3.02 1.46
C PHE A 7 13.45 4.27 1.73
N LYS A 8 13.80 5.01 0.68
CA LYS A 8 14.54 6.27 0.78
C LYS A 8 13.56 7.44 0.67
N PRO A 9 13.37 8.26 1.72
CA PRO A 9 12.49 9.43 1.63
C PRO A 9 12.99 10.40 0.53
N LEU A 10 12.11 10.80 -0.37
CA LEU A 10 12.43 11.73 -1.46
C LEU A 10 11.93 13.15 -1.17
N ALA A 11 10.70 13.29 -0.68
CA ALA A 11 10.10 14.59 -0.40
C ALA A 11 9.00 14.46 0.66
N MET A 12 9.02 15.32 1.67
CA MET A 12 7.90 15.48 2.61
C MET A 12 6.90 16.46 2.01
N VAL A 13 5.62 16.08 1.97
CA VAL A 13 4.54 16.92 1.41
C VAL A 13 3.76 17.60 2.53
N GLY A 14 3.43 16.87 3.60
CA GLY A 14 2.63 17.46 4.66
C GLY A 14 2.45 16.57 5.87
N THR A 15 1.90 17.16 6.94
CA THR A 15 1.56 16.46 8.16
C THR A 15 0.17 16.85 8.65
N LEU A 16 -0.50 15.90 9.32
CA LEU A 16 -1.77 16.09 10.01
C LEU A 16 -1.65 15.55 11.43
N SER A 17 -1.91 16.39 12.42
CA SER A 17 -2.01 15.94 13.81
C SER A 17 -3.24 15.07 13.98
N THR A 18 -3.07 13.88 14.57
CA THR A 18 -4.19 12.97 14.89
C THR A 18 -4.45 12.88 16.38
N SER A 19 -3.44 13.14 17.20
CA SER A 19 -3.52 13.34 18.65
C SER A 19 -2.31 14.16 19.10
N ASP A 20 -2.22 14.46 20.40
CA ASP A 20 -1.08 15.17 21.00
C ASP A 20 0.25 14.40 20.83
N THR A 21 0.18 13.09 20.60
CA THR A 21 1.36 12.22 20.50
C THR A 21 1.47 11.50 19.16
N SER A 22 0.60 11.81 18.19
CA SER A 22 0.61 11.14 16.90
C SER A 22 0.22 12.03 15.74
N GLU A 23 0.88 11.82 14.61
CA GLU A 23 0.63 12.55 13.36
C GLU A 23 0.64 11.59 12.17
N LEU A 24 -0.11 11.94 11.13
CA LEU A 24 0.03 11.35 9.81
C LEU A 24 1.00 12.19 9.00
N ARG A 25 1.99 11.55 8.40
CA ARG A 25 2.90 12.18 7.45
C ARG A 25 2.60 11.70 6.04
N PHE A 26 2.57 12.65 5.11
CA PHE A 26 2.37 12.45 3.67
C PHE A 26 3.70 12.78 3.00
N TYR A 27 4.29 11.80 2.33
CA TYR A 27 5.60 11.96 1.72
C TYR A 27 5.77 11.03 0.52
N VAL A 28 6.66 11.39 -0.38
CA VAL A 28 7.12 10.54 -1.47
C VAL A 28 8.41 9.86 -1.03
N ASP A 29 8.51 8.55 -1.23
CA ASP A 29 9.71 7.76 -1.01
C ASP A 29 10.07 6.95 -2.26
N GLU A 30 11.25 6.36 -2.27
CA GLU A 30 11.73 5.49 -3.34
C GLU A 30 12.03 4.10 -2.80
N TYR A 31 11.61 3.08 -3.54
CA TYR A 31 12.00 1.70 -3.29
C TYR A 31 12.42 1.03 -4.59
N ARG A 32 13.66 0.51 -4.62
CA ARG A 32 14.27 -0.12 -5.79
C ARG A 32 14.20 0.77 -7.06
N GLY A 33 14.43 2.07 -6.92
CA GLY A 33 14.39 3.03 -8.03
C GLY A 33 12.99 3.43 -8.48
N TYR A 34 11.93 2.93 -7.83
CA TYR A 34 10.55 3.31 -8.12
C TYR A 34 10.02 4.24 -7.04
N PRO A 35 9.48 5.43 -7.40
CA PRO A 35 8.91 6.34 -6.44
C PRO A 35 7.49 5.90 -6.04
N TYR A 36 7.15 6.08 -4.76
CA TYR A 36 5.83 5.80 -4.20
C TYR A 36 5.36 6.93 -3.31
N ALA A 37 4.04 7.11 -3.23
CA ALA A 37 3.42 7.97 -2.23
C ALA A 37 3.18 7.15 -0.96
N SER A 38 3.62 7.65 0.17
CA SER A 38 3.48 7.01 1.47
C SER A 38 2.72 7.91 2.43
N ILE A 39 1.76 7.31 3.13
CA ILE A 39 1.09 7.91 4.27
C ILE A 39 1.36 7.02 5.47
N ARG A 40 1.90 7.59 6.53
CA ARG A 40 2.28 6.80 7.71
C ARG A 40 2.02 7.54 9.00
N THR A 41 1.55 6.82 10.00
CA THR A 41 1.42 7.32 11.36
C THR A 41 2.79 7.33 12.04
N PHE A 42 3.17 8.49 12.53
CA PHE A 42 4.29 8.69 13.43
C PHE A 42 3.75 8.92 14.84
N VAL A 43 4.48 8.43 15.83
CA VAL A 43 4.18 8.69 17.24
C VAL A 43 5.39 9.30 17.90
N SER A 44 5.13 10.15 18.89
CA SER A 44 6.14 10.75 19.77
C SER A 44 5.76 10.47 21.21
N ARG A 45 6.56 9.65 21.89
CA ARG A 45 6.39 9.25 23.30
C ARG A 45 7.76 9.33 23.97
N GLU A 46 7.78 9.39 25.30
CA GLU A 46 9.01 9.49 26.10
C GLU A 46 10.07 8.45 25.72
N ASN A 47 9.65 7.21 25.41
CA ASN A 47 10.55 6.09 25.11
C ASN A 47 10.67 5.75 23.61
N TYR A 48 9.91 6.43 22.74
CA TYR A 48 9.95 6.16 21.30
C TYR A 48 9.36 7.32 20.51
N SER A 49 10.13 7.81 19.54
CA SER A 49 9.64 8.73 18.51
C SER A 49 10.00 8.17 17.14
N GLY A 50 9.00 7.96 16.28
CA GLY A 50 9.25 7.40 14.96
C GLY A 50 8.05 6.82 14.21
N PRO A 51 8.31 6.26 13.02
CA PRO A 51 7.30 5.69 12.14
C PRO A 51 6.74 4.38 12.70
N THR A 52 5.42 4.27 12.76
CA THR A 52 4.76 3.01 13.15
C THR A 52 4.58 2.07 11.96
N LYS A 53 4.09 0.85 12.23
CA LYS A 53 3.66 -0.09 11.17
C LYS A 53 2.39 0.37 10.46
N ALA A 54 1.61 1.28 11.05
CA ALA A 54 0.40 1.85 10.46
C ALA A 54 0.79 2.84 9.36
N GLY A 55 0.70 2.39 8.12
CA GLY A 55 1.01 3.18 6.95
C GLY A 55 0.67 2.41 5.68
N ILE A 56 0.40 3.17 4.63
CA ILE A 56 0.14 2.67 3.29
C ILE A 56 1.12 3.30 2.32
N THR A 57 1.45 2.55 1.28
CA THR A 57 2.33 2.99 0.20
C THR A 57 1.62 2.71 -1.12
N MET A 58 1.57 3.69 -2.00
CA MET A 58 0.77 3.68 -3.22
C MET A 58 1.65 4.04 -4.42
N ASN A 59 1.46 3.32 -5.52
CA ASN A 59 2.01 3.73 -6.81
C ASN A 59 1.09 4.81 -7.42
N PRO A 60 1.48 5.45 -8.54
CA PRO A 60 0.68 6.53 -9.15
C PRO A 60 -0.75 6.10 -9.53
N GLU A 61 -0.94 4.86 -9.98
CA GLU A 61 -2.25 4.35 -10.41
C GLU A 61 -3.21 4.17 -9.23
N VAL A 62 -2.73 3.55 -8.15
CA VAL A 62 -3.50 3.38 -6.91
C VAL A 62 -3.80 4.74 -6.29
N LEU A 63 -2.82 5.64 -6.24
CA LEU A 63 -3.00 6.99 -5.71
C LEU A 63 -4.06 7.78 -6.50
N THR A 64 -4.05 7.68 -7.83
CA THR A 64 -5.07 8.33 -8.68
C THR A 64 -6.47 7.84 -8.34
N LYS A 65 -6.67 6.52 -8.24
CA LYS A 65 -7.97 5.93 -7.88
C LYS A 65 -8.43 6.32 -6.47
N VAL A 66 -7.49 6.43 -5.52
CA VAL A 66 -7.81 6.93 -4.17
C VAL A 66 -8.29 8.37 -4.25
N ILE A 67 -7.58 9.26 -4.95
CA ILE A 67 -8.00 10.66 -5.12
C ILE A 67 -9.40 10.73 -5.74
N GLU A 68 -9.62 10.04 -6.87
CA GLU A 68 -10.93 10.00 -7.55
C GLU A 68 -12.06 9.51 -6.63
N THR A 69 -11.78 8.53 -5.77
CA THR A 69 -12.74 8.02 -4.78
C THR A 69 -13.06 9.08 -3.72
N LEU A 70 -12.04 9.77 -3.22
CA LEU A 70 -12.19 10.75 -2.15
C LEU A 70 -12.79 12.07 -2.64
N GLU A 71 -12.58 12.45 -3.89
CA GLU A 71 -13.18 13.64 -4.52
C GLU A 71 -14.70 13.51 -4.70
N GLN A 72 -15.23 12.28 -4.75
CA GLN A 72 -16.67 12.03 -4.84
C GLN A 72 -17.39 12.17 -3.50
N LEU A 73 -16.63 12.32 -2.39
CA LEU A 73 -17.22 12.43 -1.08
C LEU A 73 -17.83 13.82 -0.84
N PRO A 74 -18.99 13.89 -0.18
CA PRO A 74 -19.57 15.18 0.21
C PRO A 74 -18.65 15.90 1.22
N PRO A 75 -18.72 17.24 1.29
CA PRO A 75 -17.90 18.02 2.22
C PRO A 75 -18.17 17.70 3.70
N GLU A 76 -19.38 17.22 4.02
CA GLU A 76 -19.78 16.78 5.35
C GLU A 76 -20.07 15.28 5.36
N PRO A 77 -19.73 14.56 6.44
CA PRO A 77 -19.97 13.12 6.53
C PRO A 77 -21.48 12.84 6.63
N GLN A 78 -22.02 12.10 5.66
CA GLN A 78 -23.44 11.68 5.64
C GLN A 78 -23.66 10.24 6.12
N ALA A 79 -22.58 9.46 6.26
CA ALA A 79 -22.69 8.05 6.59
C ALA A 79 -23.09 7.85 8.06
N SER A 80 -24.16 7.08 8.28
CA SER A 80 -24.61 6.61 9.59
C SER A 80 -23.97 5.27 10.01
N GLU A 81 -23.27 4.61 9.08
CA GLU A 81 -22.62 3.31 9.27
C GLU A 81 -21.31 3.23 8.47
N ASP A 82 -20.50 2.21 8.76
CA ASP A 82 -19.28 1.95 8.00
C ASP A 82 -19.63 1.64 6.53
N GLN A 83 -19.00 2.33 5.59
CA GLN A 83 -19.29 2.21 4.17
C GLN A 83 -18.02 1.98 3.36
N GLU A 84 -17.93 0.87 2.64
CA GLU A 84 -16.88 0.66 1.65
C GLU A 84 -17.12 1.58 0.44
N LEU A 85 -16.12 2.39 0.09
CA LEU A 85 -16.17 3.33 -1.03
C LEU A 85 -15.50 2.75 -2.27
N ALA A 86 -14.35 2.11 -2.07
CA ALA A 86 -13.58 1.50 -3.15
C ALA A 86 -12.71 0.35 -2.66
N ARG A 87 -12.46 -0.58 -3.57
CA ARG A 87 -11.51 -1.68 -3.40
C ARG A 87 -10.58 -1.72 -4.60
N ILE A 88 -9.30 -1.42 -4.35
CA ILE A 88 -8.30 -1.20 -5.39
C ILE A 88 -7.28 -2.35 -5.35
N PRO A 89 -7.25 -3.23 -6.36
CA PRO A 89 -6.27 -4.32 -6.39
C PRO A 89 -4.85 -3.76 -6.56
N ARG A 90 -3.90 -4.26 -5.76
CA ARG A 90 -2.48 -3.88 -5.85
C ARG A 90 -1.64 -4.98 -6.47
N LYS A 91 -1.87 -6.22 -6.06
CA LYS A 91 -1.30 -7.45 -6.60
C LYS A 91 -2.20 -8.62 -6.21
N THR A 92 -1.93 -9.80 -6.75
CA THR A 92 -2.66 -11.02 -6.37
C THR A 92 -2.71 -11.18 -4.85
N GLY A 93 -3.92 -11.31 -4.30
CA GLY A 93 -4.16 -11.47 -2.87
C GLY A 93 -3.91 -10.24 -1.99
N LEU A 94 -3.75 -9.05 -2.57
CA LEU A 94 -3.60 -7.80 -1.81
C LEU A 94 -4.36 -6.65 -2.46
N GLU A 95 -5.28 -6.07 -1.69
CA GLU A 95 -6.13 -4.95 -2.09
C GLU A 95 -5.97 -3.80 -1.11
N LEU A 96 -6.08 -2.57 -1.59
CA LEU A 96 -6.30 -1.40 -0.74
C LEU A 96 -7.80 -1.12 -0.72
N VAL A 97 -8.41 -1.17 0.47
CA VAL A 97 -9.81 -0.82 0.65
C VAL A 97 -9.89 0.58 1.25
N VAL A 98 -10.73 1.42 0.66
CA VAL A 98 -11.05 2.78 1.11
C VAL A 98 -12.48 2.77 1.61
N ARG A 99 -12.70 3.21 2.86
CA ARG A 99 -14.01 3.14 3.50
C ARG A 99 -14.24 4.31 4.45
N ILE A 100 -15.49 4.71 4.61
CA ILE A 100 -15.92 5.58 5.73
C ILE A 100 -16.05 4.69 6.97
N THR A 101 -15.55 5.17 8.10
CA THR A 101 -15.61 4.48 9.40
C THR A 101 -16.06 5.42 10.50
N LEU A 102 -16.96 4.94 11.34
CA LEU A 102 -17.39 5.62 12.56
C LEU A 102 -16.64 5.02 13.75
N TYR A 103 -15.89 5.85 14.48
CA TYR A 103 -15.14 5.41 15.65
C TYR A 103 -15.19 6.47 16.75
N ARG A 104 -15.70 6.09 17.93
CA ARG A 104 -15.85 6.97 19.10
C ARG A 104 -16.46 8.33 18.72
N ASP A 105 -17.61 8.28 18.05
CA ASP A 105 -18.37 9.46 17.59
C ASP A 105 -17.64 10.36 16.58
N SER A 106 -16.51 9.91 16.03
CA SER A 106 -15.81 10.58 14.93
C SER A 106 -16.01 9.81 13.63
N THR A 107 -16.31 10.52 12.55
CA THR A 107 -16.27 9.97 11.19
C THR A 107 -14.89 10.18 10.58
N GLY A 108 -14.39 9.18 9.87
CA GLY A 108 -13.11 9.26 9.18
C GLY A 108 -13.00 8.27 8.04
N VAL A 109 -12.09 8.54 7.12
CA VAL A 109 -11.80 7.66 5.99
C VAL A 109 -10.66 6.73 6.36
N ASP A 110 -10.93 5.43 6.43
CA ASP A 110 -9.94 4.37 6.65
C ASP A 110 -9.49 3.83 5.29
N MET A 111 -8.17 3.84 5.08
CA MET A 111 -7.51 3.24 3.93
C MET A 111 -6.63 2.11 4.44
N ARG A 112 -6.95 0.86 4.12
CA ARG A 112 -6.32 -0.31 4.75
C ARG A 112 -6.13 -1.45 3.76
N GLU A 113 -5.00 -2.15 3.91
CA GLU A 113 -4.72 -3.34 3.12
C GLU A 113 -5.62 -4.51 3.59
N TRP A 114 -6.37 -5.07 2.65
CA TRP A 114 -7.06 -6.35 2.75
C TRP A 114 -6.21 -7.43 2.07
N VAL A 115 -6.00 -8.54 2.76
CA VAL A 115 -5.15 -9.65 2.28
C VAL A 115 -6.02 -10.87 2.06
N ASP A 116 -5.77 -11.58 0.96
CA ASP A 116 -6.33 -12.88 0.63
C ASP A 116 -5.29 -13.69 -0.17
N ASP A 117 -4.32 -14.29 0.53
CA ASP A 117 -3.16 -14.96 -0.09
C ASP A 117 -3.22 -16.51 0.01
N GLY A 118 -4.39 -17.04 0.37
CA GLY A 118 -4.62 -18.47 0.60
C GLY A 118 -4.16 -18.98 1.97
N THR A 119 -3.26 -18.28 2.67
CA THR A 119 -2.85 -18.60 4.04
C THR A 119 -3.54 -17.69 5.05
N TYR A 120 -3.72 -16.42 4.70
CA TYR A 120 -4.42 -15.42 5.50
C TYR A 120 -5.47 -14.71 4.67
N LYS A 121 -6.64 -14.50 5.29
CA LYS A 121 -7.75 -13.74 4.71
C LYS A 121 -8.29 -12.76 5.73
N GLY A 122 -8.10 -11.46 5.50
CA GLY A 122 -8.60 -10.43 6.40
C GLY A 122 -7.87 -9.09 6.34
N TRP A 123 -8.27 -8.20 7.25
CA TRP A 123 -7.67 -6.88 7.42
C TRP A 123 -6.23 -6.97 7.93
N SER A 124 -5.31 -6.25 7.30
CA SER A 124 -3.96 -6.12 7.84
C SER A 124 -3.85 -4.96 8.84
N LYS A 125 -2.73 -4.92 9.56
CA LYS A 125 -2.34 -3.77 10.40
C LYS A 125 -1.85 -2.57 9.58
N ARG A 126 -1.69 -2.72 8.27
CA ARG A 126 -1.22 -1.67 7.35
C ARG A 126 -2.41 -0.89 6.83
N GLY A 127 -2.67 0.22 7.48
CA GLY A 127 -3.72 1.16 7.11
C GLY A 127 -3.53 2.46 7.86
N VAL A 128 -4.22 3.49 7.38
CA VAL A 128 -4.28 4.81 8.01
C VAL A 128 -5.73 5.26 8.02
N ARG A 129 -6.10 6.07 9.02
CA ARG A 129 -7.41 6.68 9.12
C ARG A 129 -7.24 8.18 9.12
N ILE A 130 -7.85 8.85 8.15
CA ILE A 130 -7.87 10.30 8.02
C ILE A 130 -9.17 10.81 8.66
N PRO A 131 -9.12 11.74 9.63
CA PRO A 131 -10.32 12.39 10.13
C PRO A 131 -11.09 13.08 8.99
N TYR A 132 -12.42 12.97 8.97
CA TYR A 132 -13.19 13.52 7.85
C TYR A 132 -13.01 15.04 7.72
N GLY A 133 -12.86 15.76 8.84
CA GLY A 133 -12.59 17.19 8.85
C GLY A 133 -11.28 17.60 8.18
N ASP A 134 -10.31 16.68 8.05
CA ASP A 134 -9.03 16.92 7.37
C ASP A 134 -9.01 16.39 5.93
N LEU A 135 -10.14 15.92 5.40
CA LEU A 135 -10.20 15.28 4.09
C LEU A 135 -9.77 16.22 2.96
N LYS A 136 -10.24 17.49 2.98
CA LYS A 136 -9.86 18.49 1.97
C LYS A 136 -8.35 18.73 1.95
N LYS A 137 -7.75 18.95 3.11
CA LYS A 137 -6.31 19.15 3.25
C LYS A 137 -5.52 17.89 2.86
N SER A 138 -6.06 16.72 3.17
CA SER A 138 -5.47 15.44 2.75
C SER A 138 -5.48 15.29 1.23
N LEU A 139 -6.58 15.66 0.56
CA LEU A 139 -6.68 15.65 -0.92
C LEU A 139 -5.62 16.54 -1.57
N GLU A 140 -5.36 17.73 -1.00
CA GLU A 140 -4.28 18.61 -1.46
C GLU A 140 -2.91 17.90 -1.38
N TYR A 141 -2.61 17.25 -0.25
CA TYR A 141 -1.38 16.47 -0.09
C TYR A 141 -1.30 15.26 -1.04
N LEU A 142 -2.40 14.55 -1.25
CA LEU A 142 -2.47 13.42 -2.19
C LEU A 142 -2.19 13.88 -3.64
N ALA A 143 -2.79 15.01 -4.04
CA ALA A 143 -2.60 15.58 -5.37
C ALA A 143 -1.17 16.05 -5.60
N GLU A 144 -0.55 16.69 -4.60
CA GLU A 144 0.85 17.10 -4.65
C GLU A 144 1.80 15.89 -4.74
N MET A 145 1.56 14.85 -3.94
CA MET A 145 2.31 13.59 -4.06
C MET A 145 2.18 13.00 -5.48
N LEU A 146 0.99 12.99 -6.07
CA LEU A 146 0.78 12.49 -7.43
C LEU A 146 1.56 13.30 -8.47
N ALA A 147 1.61 14.63 -8.32
CA ALA A 147 2.39 15.51 -9.18
C ALA A 147 3.90 15.18 -9.09
N LEU A 148 4.43 15.05 -7.87
CA LEU A 148 5.83 14.67 -7.63
C LEU A 148 6.17 13.30 -8.22
N LEU A 149 5.30 12.30 -8.06
CA LEU A 149 5.50 10.97 -8.66
C LEU A 149 5.59 11.05 -10.19
N ARG A 150 4.71 11.84 -10.81
CA ARG A 150 4.69 12.03 -12.27
C ARG A 150 5.96 12.73 -12.75
N GLU A 151 6.44 13.75 -12.05
CA GLU A 151 7.69 14.43 -12.37
C GLU A 151 8.90 13.49 -12.29
N LYS A 152 9.04 12.73 -11.20
CA LYS A 152 10.15 11.79 -11.01
C LYS A 152 10.14 10.69 -12.07
N SER A 153 8.96 10.20 -12.47
CA SER A 153 8.84 9.22 -13.55
C SER A 153 9.29 9.75 -14.92
N LYS A 154 9.08 11.05 -15.20
CA LYS A 154 9.57 11.70 -16.43
C LYS A 154 11.08 11.84 -16.42
N SER A 155 11.66 12.25 -15.29
CA SER A 155 13.11 12.39 -15.12
C SER A 155 13.86 11.06 -15.30
N ALA A 156 13.32 9.96 -14.73
CA ALA A 156 13.89 8.62 -14.91
C ALA A 156 13.90 8.14 -16.38
N ARG A 157 12.87 8.52 -17.16
CA ARG A 157 12.77 8.19 -18.59
C ARG A 157 13.65 9.07 -19.48
N ALA A 158 13.93 10.31 -19.08
CA ALA A 158 14.80 11.23 -19.82
C ALA A 158 16.30 10.89 -19.65
N GLY A 159 16.68 10.23 -18.55
CA GLY A 159 18.08 9.90 -18.24
C GLY A 159 18.54 8.48 -18.58
N THR A 160 17.67 7.61 -19.11
CA THR A 160 18.00 6.18 -19.29
C THR A 160 17.56 5.69 -20.67
N ALA A 161 18.54 5.33 -21.53
CA ALA A 161 18.30 4.46 -22.68
C ALA A 161 17.59 3.17 -22.21
N PRO A 162 16.72 2.55 -23.03
CA PRO A 162 15.76 1.57 -22.54
C PRO A 162 16.46 0.32 -21.98
N GLN A 163 16.51 0.21 -20.65
CA GLN A 163 16.73 -1.09 -20.01
C GLN A 163 15.41 -1.85 -20.04
N ALA A 164 15.47 -3.03 -20.65
CA ALA A 164 14.36 -3.92 -20.91
C ALA A 164 13.51 -4.17 -19.65
N LYS A 165 12.19 -4.26 -19.85
CA LYS A 165 11.22 -4.78 -18.89
C LYS A 165 11.81 -6.02 -18.19
N PRO A 166 11.74 -6.15 -16.85
CA PRO A 166 11.99 -7.45 -16.25
C PRO A 166 10.87 -8.38 -16.74
N ALA A 167 11.24 -9.28 -17.65
CA ALA A 167 10.42 -10.38 -18.07
C ALA A 167 10.00 -11.16 -16.81
N ALA A 168 8.72 -11.48 -16.74
CA ALA A 168 8.19 -12.46 -15.80
C ALA A 168 9.15 -13.67 -15.74
N SER A 169 9.59 -14.02 -14.54
CA SER A 169 10.36 -15.25 -14.33
C SER A 169 9.57 -16.43 -14.89
N PRO A 170 10.08 -17.19 -15.87
CA PRO A 170 9.45 -18.44 -16.24
C PRO A 170 9.70 -19.46 -15.13
N GLU A 171 8.62 -19.89 -14.49
CA GLU A 171 8.62 -21.05 -13.60
C GLU A 171 9.27 -22.25 -14.33
N LYS A 172 10.35 -22.76 -13.74
CA LYS A 172 11.00 -23.99 -14.15
C LYS A 172 10.04 -25.15 -13.89
N LYS A 173 9.45 -25.68 -14.96
CA LYS A 173 8.79 -26.98 -15.01
C LYS A 173 9.79 -28.08 -14.59
N PRO A 174 9.56 -28.87 -13.52
CA PRO A 174 10.36 -30.06 -13.29
C PRO A 174 9.97 -31.14 -14.31
N ARG A 175 10.93 -31.51 -15.17
CA ARG A 175 10.90 -32.74 -15.97
C ARG A 175 10.98 -33.95 -15.03
N GLY A 176 10.13 -34.93 -15.27
CA GLY A 176 9.86 -36.03 -14.35
C GLY A 176 10.94 -37.11 -14.25
N ARG A 177 10.65 -38.06 -13.35
CA ARG A 177 11.15 -39.43 -13.38
C ARG A 177 9.95 -40.36 -13.45
N LYS A 178 9.78 -41.00 -14.61
CA LYS A 178 9.15 -42.32 -14.68
C LYS A 178 10.12 -43.32 -14.05
N ALA A 179 9.64 -44.11 -13.11
CA ALA A 179 10.21 -45.41 -12.79
C ALA A 179 9.04 -46.40 -12.69
N SER A 180 8.83 -47.08 -13.81
CA SER A 180 8.18 -48.38 -13.92
C SER A 180 9.04 -49.46 -13.26
N GLY A 181 8.42 -50.48 -12.70
CA GLY A 181 9.09 -51.66 -12.13
C GLY A 181 8.27 -52.21 -10.96
N GLU A 182 7.18 -52.93 -11.21
CA GLU A 182 7.14 -54.39 -11.43
C GLU A 182 7.09 -55.14 -10.09
N ALA A 183 5.97 -55.84 -9.89
CA ALA A 183 5.73 -56.73 -8.77
C ALA A 183 6.55 -58.03 -8.92
N PRO A 184 6.76 -58.75 -7.82
CA PRO A 184 6.61 -60.20 -7.91
C PRO A 184 5.67 -60.75 -6.83
N SER A 185 4.77 -61.59 -7.32
CA SER A 185 4.19 -62.72 -6.62
C SER A 185 5.28 -63.76 -6.34
N GLU A 186 5.42 -64.25 -5.10
CA GLU A 186 5.29 -65.68 -4.77
C GLU A 186 5.56 -65.97 -3.27
N LYS A 187 4.65 -66.76 -2.70
CA LYS A 187 4.78 -67.89 -1.75
C LYS A 187 5.98 -67.96 -0.78
N ALA A 188 5.65 -68.20 0.50
CA ALA A 188 5.83 -69.49 1.21
C ALA A 188 6.07 -69.25 2.71
N GLY A 189 5.30 -69.96 3.55
CA GLY A 189 5.39 -69.94 5.01
C GLY A 189 4.03 -70.16 5.65
#